data_AF-A0A5N7BHQ0-F1
#
_entry.id   AF-A0A5N7BHQ0-F1
#
_cell.length_a   1.000
_cell.length_b   1.000
_cell.length_c   1.000
_cell.angle_alpha   90.00
_cell.angle_beta   90.00
_cell.angle_gamma   90.00
#
_symmetry.space_group_name_H-M   'P 1'
#
loop_
_entity.id
_entity.type
_entity.pdbx_description
1 polymer ?
#
loop_
_entity_poly.entity_id
_entity_poly.type
_entity_poly.pdbx_seq_one_letter_code
_entity_poly.pdbx_strand_id
1 'polypeptide(L)'
;MMGASGGPKMAELIQQAKKQCPSTKIVLGGYSQGAMVVHNAASKVGDAISGAVLFGDPFKTQGVGQLASSKVKEFCASGDPVCLNGMNVMAHLSYGKNAQEAAQFLVQAAGL
;
A
#
# COMPACT_ATOMS: atom_id res chain seq x y z
N MET A 1 13.30 10.44 8.17
CA MET A 1 13.07 9.41 7.12
C MET A 1 11.79 9.75 6.38
N MET A 2 11.75 9.62 5.04
CA MET A 2 10.55 9.92 4.24
C MET A 2 9.37 9.01 4.68
N GLY A 3 8.16 9.56 4.71
CA GLY A 3 6.95 8.84 5.18
C GLY A 3 6.86 8.60 6.70
N ALA A 4 7.84 9.05 7.50
CA ALA A 4 7.94 8.70 8.92
C ALA A 4 6.87 9.33 9.83
N SER A 5 6.34 10.50 9.48
CA SER A 5 5.18 11.09 10.18
C SER A 5 3.86 10.48 9.72
N GLY A 6 3.76 10.13 8.43
CA GLY A 6 2.54 9.57 7.84
C GLY A 6 2.21 8.16 8.35
N GLY A 7 3.22 7.28 8.50
CA GLY A 7 3.01 5.90 8.94
C GLY A 7 2.32 5.78 10.31
N PRO A 8 2.84 6.42 11.38
CA PRO A 8 2.17 6.48 12.67
C PRO A 8 0.75 7.04 12.57
N LYS A 9 0.53 8.11 11.78
CA LYS A 9 -0.80 8.70 11.63
C LYS A 9 -1.79 7.75 10.94
N MET A 10 -1.35 7.05 9.90
CA MET A 10 -2.17 6.04 9.23
C MET A 10 -2.50 4.88 10.18
N ALA A 11 -1.54 4.42 11.00
CA ALA A 11 -1.80 3.39 12.01
C ALA A 11 -2.85 3.83 13.05
N GLU A 12 -2.79 5.08 13.53
CA GLU A 12 -3.82 5.65 14.40
C GLU A 12 -5.20 5.64 13.75
N LEU A 13 -5.29 6.05 12.47
CA LEU A 13 -6.56 6.06 11.73
C LEU A 13 -7.13 4.65 11.52
N ILE A 14 -6.26 3.66 11.26
CA ILE A 14 -6.67 2.25 11.18
C ILE A 14 -7.25 1.76 12.51
N GLN A 15 -6.58 2.06 13.63
CA GLN A 15 -7.08 1.70 14.95
C GLN A 15 -8.38 2.43 15.28
N GLN A 16 -8.52 3.70 14.90
CA GLN A 16 -9.74 4.47 15.07
C GLN A 16 -10.90 3.83 14.27
N ALA A 17 -10.68 3.49 13.01
CA ALA A 17 -11.68 2.83 12.17
C ALA A 17 -12.10 1.47 12.76
N LYS A 18 -11.15 0.68 13.28
CA LYS A 18 -11.45 -0.58 13.98
C LYS A 18 -12.22 -0.39 15.29
N LYS A 19 -11.97 0.70 16.03
CA LYS A 19 -12.76 1.02 17.23
C LYS A 19 -14.20 1.42 16.88
N GLN A 20 -14.37 2.20 15.82
CA GLN A 20 -15.69 2.67 15.39
C GLN A 20 -16.50 1.56 14.71
N CYS A 21 -15.83 0.70 13.94
CA CYS A 21 -16.44 -0.38 13.15
C CYS A 21 -15.66 -1.69 13.33
N PRO A 22 -15.84 -2.44 14.43
CA PRO A 22 -15.01 -3.61 14.74
C PRO A 22 -14.95 -4.70 13.64
N SER A 23 -16.06 -4.90 12.93
CA SER A 23 -16.18 -5.87 11.83
C SER A 23 -15.66 -5.36 10.48
N THR A 24 -15.31 -4.08 10.36
CA THR A 24 -14.91 -3.50 9.07
C THR A 24 -13.64 -4.14 8.52
N LYS A 25 -13.59 -4.28 7.19
CA LYS A 25 -12.39 -4.71 6.46
C LYS A 25 -11.58 -3.47 6.12
N ILE A 26 -10.30 -3.47 6.49
CA ILE A 26 -9.39 -2.36 6.18
C ILE A 26 -8.55 -2.77 4.98
N VAL A 27 -8.58 -1.97 3.94
CA VAL A 27 -7.68 -2.10 2.79
C VAL A 27 -6.87 -0.81 2.65
N LEU A 28 -5.62 -0.92 2.21
CA LEU A 28 -4.72 0.22 2.08
C LEU A 28 -4.29 0.45 0.64
N GLY A 29 -4.05 1.72 0.31
CA GLY A 29 -3.46 2.15 -0.95
C GLY A 29 -2.34 3.16 -0.69
N GLY A 30 -1.24 3.04 -1.42
CA GLY A 30 -0.11 3.97 -1.31
C GLY A 30 0.55 4.22 -2.66
N TYR A 31 0.86 5.48 -2.96
CA TYR A 31 1.55 5.88 -4.19
C TYR A 31 2.86 6.60 -3.85
N SER A 32 3.97 6.19 -4.45
CA SER A 32 5.29 6.79 -4.26
C SER A 32 5.65 6.87 -2.77
N GLN A 33 5.91 8.06 -2.21
CA GLN A 33 6.11 8.21 -0.77
C GLN A 33 4.93 7.70 0.10
N GLY A 34 3.70 7.72 -0.43
CA GLY A 34 2.53 7.15 0.22
C GLY A 34 2.61 5.62 0.37
N ALA A 35 3.34 4.92 -0.51
CA ALA A 35 3.61 3.50 -0.32
C ALA A 35 4.50 3.26 0.91
N MET A 36 5.53 4.09 1.10
CA MET A 36 6.36 4.07 2.32
C MET A 36 5.52 4.30 3.59
N VAL A 37 4.50 5.16 3.52
CA VAL A 37 3.55 5.38 4.62
C VAL A 37 2.78 4.09 4.94
N VAL A 38 2.34 3.34 3.92
CA VAL A 38 1.68 2.04 4.11
C VAL A 38 2.62 1.02 4.76
N HIS A 39 3.87 0.89 4.30
CA HIS A 39 4.87 0.01 4.96
C HIS A 39 5.03 0.36 6.44
N ASN A 40 5.20 1.64 6.76
CA ASN A 40 5.40 2.12 8.12
C ASN A 40 4.16 1.94 9.01
N ALA A 41 2.95 2.02 8.45
CA ALA A 41 1.72 1.75 9.19
C ALA A 41 1.55 0.25 9.43
N ALA A 42 1.72 -0.56 8.38
CA ALA A 42 1.53 -2.02 8.42
C ALA A 42 2.50 -2.72 9.37
N SER A 43 3.70 -2.19 9.58
CA SER A 43 4.63 -2.73 10.59
C SER A 43 4.11 -2.61 12.04
N LYS A 44 3.13 -1.73 12.29
CA LYS A 44 2.52 -1.51 13.62
C LYS A 44 1.14 -2.16 13.77
N VAL A 45 0.39 -2.31 12.68
CA VAL A 45 -1.02 -2.74 12.71
C VAL A 45 -1.36 -3.78 11.63
N GLY A 46 -0.40 -4.63 11.24
CA GLY A 46 -0.53 -5.63 10.18
C GLY A 46 -1.79 -6.49 10.27
N ASP A 47 -2.13 -6.98 11.46
CA ASP A 47 -3.26 -7.88 11.69
C ASP A 47 -4.63 -7.24 11.43
N ALA A 48 -4.71 -5.90 11.43
CA ALA A 48 -5.94 -5.17 11.16
C ALA A 48 -6.22 -5.02 9.65
N ILE A 49 -5.25 -5.31 8.79
CA ILE A 49 -5.27 -5.00 7.35
C ILE A 49 -5.63 -6.27 6.55
N SER A 50 -6.60 -6.13 5.66
CA SER A 50 -7.09 -7.21 4.79
C SER A 50 -6.30 -7.31 3.49
N GLY A 51 -5.80 -6.20 2.95
CA GLY A 51 -4.90 -6.17 1.81
C GLY A 51 -4.36 -4.77 1.51
N ALA A 52 -3.31 -4.69 0.69
CA ALA A 52 -2.68 -3.44 0.28
C ALA A 52 -2.34 -3.42 -1.21
N VAL A 53 -2.51 -2.25 -1.84
CA VAL A 53 -2.03 -1.96 -3.19
C VAL A 53 -1.03 -0.82 -3.14
N LEU A 54 0.10 -1.00 -3.80
CA LEU A 54 1.21 -0.04 -3.77
C LEU A 54 1.61 0.32 -5.20
N PHE A 55 1.78 1.61 -5.46
CA PHE A 55 2.05 2.16 -6.80
C PHE A 55 3.36 2.92 -6.77
N GLY A 56 4.31 2.56 -7.63
CA GLY A 56 5.61 3.23 -7.71
C GLY A 56 6.35 3.19 -6.37
N ASP A 57 6.35 2.04 -5.69
CA ASP A 57 6.80 1.93 -4.31
C ASP A 57 8.34 1.96 -4.14
N PRO A 58 8.91 2.94 -3.42
CA PRO A 58 10.34 2.96 -3.09
C PRO A 58 10.80 1.73 -2.28
N PHE A 59 9.89 1.06 -1.57
CA PHE A 59 10.17 -0.07 -0.69
C PHE A 59 9.71 -1.42 -1.26
N LYS A 60 9.55 -1.52 -2.58
CA LYS A 60 8.97 -2.69 -3.28
C LYS A 60 9.64 -4.04 -2.92
N THR A 61 10.91 -4.03 -2.53
CA THR A 61 11.66 -5.24 -2.16
C THR A 61 11.48 -5.66 -0.70
N GLN A 62 10.77 -4.86 0.10
CA GLN A 62 10.50 -5.08 1.52
C GLN A 62 9.10 -5.66 1.70
N GLY A 63 8.89 -6.39 2.80
CA GLY A 63 7.55 -6.80 3.21
C GLY A 63 6.70 -5.61 3.69
N VAL A 64 5.38 -5.73 3.52
CA VAL A 64 4.41 -4.75 4.06
C VAL A 64 4.00 -5.19 5.46
N GLY A 65 4.86 -4.94 6.44
CA GLY A 65 4.65 -5.42 7.82
C GLY A 65 4.54 -6.95 7.88
N GLN A 66 3.46 -7.45 8.50
CA GLN A 66 3.17 -8.89 8.61
C GLN A 66 2.17 -9.39 7.54
N LEU A 67 1.80 -8.56 6.56
CA LEU A 67 0.91 -9.02 5.50
C LEU A 67 1.57 -10.12 4.66
N ALA A 68 0.81 -11.19 4.43
CA ALA A 68 1.19 -12.20 3.45
C ALA A 68 1.34 -11.58 2.06
N SER A 69 2.32 -12.04 1.27
CA SER A 69 2.56 -11.54 -0.08
C SER A 69 1.34 -11.66 -0.99
N SER A 70 0.47 -12.66 -0.77
CA SER A 70 -0.80 -12.82 -1.48
C SER A 70 -1.82 -11.71 -1.22
N LYS A 71 -1.64 -10.91 -0.16
CA LYS A 71 -2.48 -9.77 0.22
C LYS A 71 -1.87 -8.42 -0.15
N VAL A 72 -0.74 -8.42 -0.85
CA VAL A 72 -0.07 -7.21 -1.33
C VAL A 72 0.05 -7.26 -2.85
N LYS A 73 -0.36 -6.19 -3.52
CA LYS A 73 -0.17 -6.02 -4.97
C LYS A 73 0.68 -4.79 -5.24
N GLU A 74 1.85 -5.05 -5.81
CA GLU A 74 2.78 -4.03 -6.30
C GLU A 74 2.48 -3.67 -7.75
N PHE A 75 2.32 -2.38 -8.01
CA PHE A 75 2.28 -1.79 -9.34
C PHE A 75 3.54 -0.98 -9.54
N CYS A 76 4.46 -1.53 -10.33
CA CYS A 76 5.67 -0.82 -10.74
C CYS A 76 5.82 -0.93 -12.25
N ALA A 77 5.66 0.20 -12.93
CA ALA A 77 5.75 0.27 -14.38
C ALA A 77 7.21 0.10 -14.82
N SER A 78 7.42 -0.57 -15.95
CA SER A 78 8.77 -0.73 -16.51
C SER A 78 9.39 0.64 -16.79
N GLY A 79 10.63 0.82 -16.33
CA GLY A 79 11.34 2.08 -16.44
C GLY A 79 11.01 3.11 -15.35
N ASP A 80 10.13 2.82 -14.39
CA ASP A 80 9.90 3.70 -13.24
C ASP A 80 11.22 3.85 -12.43
N PRO A 81 11.75 5.09 -12.28
CA PRO A 81 12.97 5.33 -11.52
C PRO A 81 12.86 5.00 -10.04
N VAL A 82 11.64 4.97 -9.47
CA VAL A 82 11.41 4.84 -8.03
C VAL A 82 11.52 3.39 -7.55
N CYS A 83 10.97 2.45 -8.33
CA CYS A 83 10.79 1.07 -7.88
C CYS A 83 11.55 0.03 -8.73
N LEU A 84 12.08 0.42 -9.89
CA LEU A 84 12.85 -0.45 -10.79
C LEU A 84 14.16 0.18 -11.31
N ASN A 85 14.68 1.23 -10.65
CA ASN A 85 15.92 1.92 -11.04
C ASN A 85 15.94 2.35 -12.53
N GLY A 86 14.79 2.67 -13.10
CA GLY A 86 14.69 3.19 -14.46
C GLY A 86 14.98 4.70 -14.54
N MET A 87 14.61 5.32 -15.67
CA MET A 87 14.74 6.77 -15.89
C MET A 87 13.45 7.40 -16.45
N ASN A 88 12.39 6.61 -16.62
CA ASN A 88 11.14 7.06 -17.22
C ASN A 88 10.20 7.60 -16.14
N VAL A 89 10.27 8.90 -15.88
CA VAL A 89 9.36 9.58 -14.94
C VAL A 89 7.89 9.45 -15.37
N MET A 90 7.59 9.39 -16.67
CA MET A 90 6.22 9.18 -17.14
C MET A 90 5.68 7.80 -16.77
N ALA A 91 6.55 6.79 -16.62
CA ALA A 91 6.14 5.49 -16.10
C ALA A 91 5.62 5.62 -14.65
N HIS A 92 6.30 6.41 -13.81
CA HIS A 92 5.89 6.69 -12.43
C HIS A 92 4.54 7.41 -12.34
N LEU A 93 4.21 8.25 -13.33
CA LEU A 93 2.95 9.01 -13.38
C LEU A 93 1.79 8.22 -14.03
N SER A 94 2.02 6.99 -14.48
CA SER A 94 1.07 6.26 -15.35
C SER A 94 0.08 5.34 -14.63
N TYR A 95 0.13 5.25 -13.29
CA TYR A 95 -0.60 4.23 -12.52
C TYR A 95 -2.12 4.38 -12.49
N GLY A 96 -2.68 5.50 -12.96
CA GLY A 96 -4.13 5.68 -13.06
C GLY A 96 -4.83 4.57 -13.86
N LYS A 97 -4.14 4.00 -14.86
CA LYS A 97 -4.64 2.87 -15.66
C LYS A 97 -4.83 1.57 -14.85
N ASN A 98 -4.21 1.46 -13.68
CA ASN A 98 -4.26 0.26 -12.83
C ASN A 98 -5.36 0.31 -11.78
N ALA A 99 -6.15 1.39 -11.71
CA ALA A 99 -7.15 1.59 -10.66
C ALA A 99 -8.18 0.45 -10.58
N GLN A 100 -8.66 -0.03 -11.74
CA GLN A 100 -9.63 -1.12 -11.78
C GLN A 100 -9.05 -2.44 -11.26
N GLU A 101 -7.85 -2.82 -11.71
CA GLU A 101 -7.17 -4.03 -11.24
C GLU A 101 -6.87 -3.95 -9.73
N ALA A 102 -6.42 -2.79 -9.25
CA ALA A 102 -6.14 -2.55 -7.84
C ALA A 102 -7.40 -2.70 -6.97
N ALA A 103 -8.53 -2.12 -7.41
CA ALA A 103 -9.79 -2.25 -6.71
C ALA A 103 -10.26 -3.72 -6.64
N GLN A 104 -10.18 -4.45 -7.77
CA GLN A 104 -10.53 -5.87 -7.82
C GLN A 104 -9.68 -6.71 -6.88
N PHE A 105 -8.36 -6.46 -6.84
CA PHE A 105 -7.46 -7.13 -5.90
C PHE A 105 -7.85 -6.88 -4.44
N LEU A 106 -8.16 -5.63 -4.07
CA LEU A 106 -8.54 -5.30 -2.70
C LEU A 106 -9.87 -5.94 -2.26
N VAL A 107 -10.84 -6.03 -3.16
CA VAL A 107 -12.11 -6.73 -2.91
C VAL A 107 -11.83 -8.21 -2.59
N GLN A 108 -11.01 -8.87 -3.42
CA GLN A 108 -10.63 -10.27 -3.19
C GLN A 108 -9.84 -10.45 -1.88
N ALA A 109 -8.87 -9.58 -1.60
CA ALA A 109 -8.08 -9.62 -0.38
C ALA A 109 -8.94 -9.39 0.89
N ALA A 110 -10.04 -8.65 0.77
CA ALA A 110 -11.03 -8.46 1.83
C ALA A 110 -11.98 -9.67 2.03
N GLY A 111 -11.95 -10.64 1.11
CA GLY A 111 -12.83 -11.81 1.11
C GLY A 111 -14.26 -11.49 0.66
N LEU A 112 -14.39 -10.56 -0.29
CA LEU A 112 -15.67 -10.13 -0.88
C LEU A 112 -15.79 -10.59 -2.34
#